data_AF-A0A452T1X0-F1
#
_entry.id   AF-A0A452T1X0-F1
#
_cell.length_a   1.000
_cell.length_b   1.000
_cell.length_c   1.000
_cell.angle_alpha   90.00
_cell.angle_beta   90.00
_cell.angle_gamma   90.00
#
_symmetry.space_group_name_H-M   'P 1'
#
loop_
_entity.id
_entity.type
_entity.pdbx_description
1 polymer ?
#
loop_
_entity_poly.entity_id
_entity_poly.type
_entity_poly.pdbx_seq_one_letter_code
_entity_poly.pdbx_strand_id
1 'polypeptide(L)' 'NKRHIDLEGKSETPHDEEISGNMELVGRLTAKATIMCVSYVQFKKKITSHPLALELYSETVKITHEFPQFLPLGAVQYN' A
#
# COMPACT_ATOMS: atom_id res chain seq x y z
N ASN A 1 0.36 -9.24 12.29
CA ASN A 1 0.58 -10.23 11.21
C ASN A 1 1.10 -9.54 9.97
N LYS A 2 2.42 -9.56 9.74
CA LYS A 2 3.04 -9.13 8.48
C LYS A 2 3.20 -10.39 7.62
N ARG A 3 2.45 -10.50 6.51
CA ARG A 3 2.56 -11.64 5.57
C ARG A 3 3.01 -11.10 4.21
N HIS A 4 4.00 -11.75 3.59
CA HIS A 4 4.43 -11.49 2.20
C HIS A 4 3.30 -11.93 1.25
N ILE A 5 2.98 -11.13 0.24
CA ILE A 5 2.06 -11.49 -0.85
C ILE A 5 2.75 -11.15 -2.16
N ASP A 6 2.90 -12.11 -3.08
CA ASP A 6 3.22 -11.74 -4.45
C ASP A 6 1.94 -11.30 -5.18
N LEU A 7 2.02 -10.18 -5.89
CA LEU A 7 0.89 -9.59 -6.62
C LEU A 7 0.43 -10.40 -7.85
N GLU A 8 1.00 -11.59 -8.09
CA GLU A 8 0.39 -12.62 -8.94
C GLU A 8 -0.62 -13.51 -8.19
N GLY A 9 -0.93 -13.21 -6.92
CA GLY A 9 -1.83 -14.02 -6.10
C GLY A 9 -1.21 -15.33 -5.61
N LYS A 10 0.11 -15.52 -5.77
CA LYS A 10 0.83 -16.67 -5.22
C LYS A 10 1.56 -16.27 -3.94
N SER A 11 0.87 -16.39 -2.82
CA SER A 11 1.57 -16.56 -1.55
C SER A 11 2.24 -17.94 -1.53
N GLU A 12 3.48 -18.03 -1.06
CA GLU A 12 4.16 -19.33 -0.80
C GLU A 12 3.41 -20.19 0.24
N THR A 13 2.41 -19.61 0.91
CA THR A 13 1.48 -20.28 1.83
C THR A 13 0.03 -20.09 1.38
N PRO A 14 -0.84 -21.11 1.40
CA PRO A 14 -2.24 -20.95 1.00
C PRO A 14 -2.91 -19.88 1.87
N HIS A 15 -3.62 -18.93 1.25
CA HIS A 15 -4.45 -17.99 1.99
C HIS A 15 -5.68 -18.72 2.54
N ASP A 16 -5.77 -18.89 3.86
CA ASP A 16 -6.98 -19.41 4.52
C ASP A 16 -8.14 -18.38 4.54
N GLU A 17 -7.86 -17.10 4.23
CA GLU A 17 -8.82 -15.99 4.30
C GLU A 17 -8.92 -15.26 2.94
N GLU A 18 -10.15 -15.04 2.46
CA GLU A 18 -10.43 -14.27 1.25
C GLU A 18 -10.00 -12.80 1.40
N ILE A 19 -9.05 -12.36 0.58
CA ILE A 19 -8.60 -10.95 0.56
C ILE A 19 -9.52 -10.17 -0.36
N SER A 20 -10.36 -9.28 0.21
CA SER A 20 -11.29 -8.44 -0.57
C SER A 20 -11.31 -6.98 -0.10
N GLY A 21 -11.69 -6.05 -0.99
CA GLY A 21 -11.77 -4.62 -0.68
C GLY A 21 -10.43 -3.87 -0.74
N ASN A 22 -10.39 -2.68 -0.15
CA ASN A 22 -9.22 -1.79 -0.21
C ASN A 22 -8.11 -2.27 0.72
N MET A 23 -6.87 -2.18 0.26
CA MET A 23 -5.69 -2.65 0.99
C MET A 23 -4.51 -1.71 0.75
N GLU A 24 -3.74 -1.47 1.81
CA GLU A 24 -2.46 -0.78 1.75
C GLU A 24 -1.35 -1.83 1.58
N LEU A 25 -0.55 -1.68 0.52
CA LEU A 25 0.55 -2.58 0.17
C LEU A 25 1.88 -1.85 0.38
N VAL A 26 2.80 -2.49 1.09
CA VAL A 26 4.19 -2.03 1.25
C VAL A 26 5.10 -3.06 0.59
N GLY A 27 5.97 -2.61 -0.31
CA GLY A 27 6.83 -3.50 -1.08
C GLY A 27 7.86 -2.76 -1.93
N ARG A 28 8.56 -3.54 -2.77
CA ARG A 28 9.56 -3.03 -3.71
C ARG A 28 9.02 -3.07 -5.13
N LEU A 29 9.22 -2.00 -5.89
CA LEU A 29 8.92 -1.99 -7.32
C LEU A 29 9.89 -2.93 -8.07
N THR A 30 9.36 -3.79 -8.92
CA THR A 30 10.16 -4.69 -9.77
C THR A 30 10.46 -4.03 -11.13
N ALA A 31 11.40 -4.59 -11.89
CA ALA A 31 11.70 -4.15 -13.24
C ALA A 31 10.51 -4.29 -14.23
N LYS A 32 9.49 -5.06 -13.87
CA LYS A 32 8.25 -5.23 -14.66
C LYS A 32 7.16 -4.23 -14.26
N ALA A 33 7.47 -3.22 -13.45
CA ALA A 33 6.50 -2.28 -12.90
C ALA A 33 5.38 -2.93 -12.06
N THR A 34 5.69 -4.07 -11.41
CA THR A 34 4.84 -4.69 -10.39
C THR A 34 5.42 -4.43 -9.00
N ILE A 35 4.64 -4.61 -7.93
CA ILE A 35 5.14 -4.50 -6.56
C ILE A 35 5.35 -5.91 -6.00
N MET A 36 6.58 -6.21 -5.58
CA MET A 36 6.87 -7.37 -4.73
C MET A 36 6.52 -6.99 -3.29
N CYS A 37 5.38 -7.48 -2.79
CA CYS A 37 4.82 -7.01 -1.53
C CYS A 37 5.46 -7.71 -0.33
N VAL A 38 5.99 -6.89 0.59
CA VAL A 38 6.64 -7.30 1.84
C VAL A 38 5.61 -7.41 2.97
N SER A 39 4.64 -6.51 2.98
CA SER A 39 3.53 -6.54 3.94
C SER A 39 2.32 -5.80 3.41
N TYR A 40 1.15 -6.11 3.95
CA TYR A 40 -0.09 -5.45 3.62
C TYR A 40 -0.98 -5.23 4.85
N VAL A 41 -1.84 -4.23 4.76
CA VAL A 41 -2.89 -3.95 5.76
C VAL A 41 -4.22 -3.80 5.03
N GLN A 42 -5.19 -4.64 5.38
CA GLN A 42 -6.53 -4.55 4.80
C GLN A 42 -7.34 -3.47 5.54
N PHE A 43 -7.91 -2.54 4.78
CA PHE A 43 -8.84 -1.58 5.35
C PHE A 43 -10.15 -2.32 5.65
N LYS A 44 -10.45 -2.50 6.95
CA LYS A 44 -11.71 -3.12 7.36
C LYS A 44 -12.86 -2.34 6.73
N LYS A 45 -13.71 -3.03 5.95
CA LYS A 45 -15.07 -2.55 5.62
C LYS A 45 -15.88 -2.51 6.92
N LYS A 46 -15.63 -1.53 7.78
CA LYS A 46 -16.61 -1.21 8.81
C LYS A 46 -17.83 -0.65 8.07
N ILE A 47 -19.00 -1.21 8.35
CA ILE A 47 -20.31 -0.69 7.97
C ILE A 47 -20.56 0.61 8.77
N THR A 48 -19.64 1.56 8.72
CA THR A 48 -19.68 2.82 9.47
C THR A 48 -19.41 3.94 8.49
N SER A 49 -20.47 4.74 8.28
CA SER A 49 -20.71 6.03 7.58
C SER A 49 -19.70 6.70 6.64
N HIS A 50 -18.45 6.28 6.53
CA HIS A 50 -17.43 6.94 5.72
C HIS A 50 -16.66 5.90 4.90
N PRO A 51 -17.12 5.56 3.69
CA PRO A 51 -16.33 4.76 2.77
C PRO A 51 -14.98 5.46 2.50
N LEU A 52 -13.91 4.66 2.38
CA LEU A 52 -12.60 5.19 2.03
C LEU A 52 -12.68 5.86 0.64
N ALA A 53 -12.52 7.18 0.61
CA ALA A 53 -12.52 7.96 -0.62
C ALA A 53 -11.18 7.80 -1.34
N LEU A 54 -11.06 6.74 -2.13
CA LEU A 54 -9.86 6.47 -2.93
C LEU A 54 -9.49 7.63 -3.87
N GLU A 55 -10.50 8.35 -4.38
CA GLU A 55 -10.30 9.53 -5.22
C GLU A 55 -9.60 10.67 -4.45
N LEU A 56 -9.94 10.89 -3.17
CA LEU A 56 -9.23 11.88 -2.36
C LEU A 56 -7.80 11.42 -2.06
N TYR A 57 -7.61 10.13 -1.81
CA TYR A 57 -6.28 9.56 -1.58
C TYR A 57 -5.35 9.70 -2.80
N SER A 58 -5.86 9.50 -4.02
CA SER A 58 -5.02 9.67 -5.21
C SER A 58 -4.58 11.13 -5.42
N GLU A 59 -5.46 12.10 -5.15
CA GLU A 59 -5.11 13.53 -5.21
C GLU A 59 -4.09 13.91 -4.13
N THR A 60 -4.20 13.39 -2.91
CA THR A 60 -3.19 13.67 -1.86
C THR A 60 -1.82 13.09 -2.21
N VAL A 61 -1.76 11.93 -2.87
CA VAL A 61 -0.50 11.36 -3.37
C VAL A 61 0.13 12.26 -4.43
N LYS A 62 -0.66 12.82 -5.35
CA LYS A 62 -0.18 13.78 -6.35
C LYS A 62 0.40 15.03 -5.69
N ILE A 63 -0.35 15.64 -4.76
CA ILE A 63 0.09 16.84 -4.02
C ILE A 63 1.38 16.55 -3.24
N THR A 64 1.48 15.38 -2.61
CA THR A 64 2.69 14.97 -1.87
C THR A 64 3.92 14.94 -2.77
N HIS A 65 3.78 14.45 -4.00
CA HIS A 65 4.87 14.43 -4.99
C HIS A 65 5.14 15.82 -5.59
N GLU A 66 4.12 16.67 -5.68
CA GLU A 66 4.24 18.05 -6.17
C GLU A 66 4.99 18.96 -5.17
N PHE A 67 4.82 18.71 -3.87
CA PHE A 67 5.43 19.52 -2.81
C PHE A 67 6.24 18.69 -1.77
N PRO A 68 7.35 18.06 -2.18
CA PRO A 68 8.14 17.18 -1.30
C PRO A 68 8.76 17.89 -0.09
N GLN A 69 8.91 19.22 -0.13
CA GLN A 69 9.44 20.02 0.99
C GLN A 69 8.52 20.02 2.22
N PHE A 70 7.22 19.80 2.04
CA PHE A 70 6.27 19.75 3.16
C PHE A 70 6.10 18.33 3.72
N LEU A 71 6.51 17.30 2.97
CA LEU A 71 6.52 15.91 3.41
C LEU A 71 7.81 15.22 2.96
N PRO A 72 8.96 15.54 3.56
CA PRO A 72 10.23 14.98 3.17
C PRO A 72 10.24 13.46 3.39
N LEU A 73 10.50 12.70 2.33
CA LEU A 73 10.65 11.25 2.38
C LEU A 73 12.12 10.90 2.66
N GLY A 74 12.37 10.35 3.84
CA GLY A 74 13.71 9.96 4.32
C GLY A 74 14.38 11.02 5.18
N ALA A 75 15.04 10.61 6.25
CA ALA A 75 16.06 11.45 6.86
C ALA A 75 17.22 11.57 5.85
N VAL A 76 17.76 12.77 5.63
CA VAL A 76 19.06 12.91 4.98
C VAL A 76 20.04 12.04 5.77
N GLN A 77 20.47 10.91 5.20
CA GLN A 77 21.57 10.14 5.77
C GLN A 77 22.83 11.00 5.61
N TYR A 78 23.18 11.74 6.66
CA TYR A 78 24.54 12.25 6.79
C TYR A 78 25.44 11.04 6.99
N ASN A 79 26.39 10.86 6.07
CA ASN A 79 27.49 9.88 6.18
C ASN A 79 28.34 10.17 7.41
#